data_AF-B9DLE6-F1
#
_entry.id   AF-B9DLE6-F1
#
_cell.length_a   1.000
_cell.length_b   1.000
_cell.length_c   1.000
_cell.angle_alpha   90.00
_cell.angle_beta   90.00
_cell.angle_gamma   90.00
#
_symmetry.space_group_name_H-M   'P 1'
#
loop_
_entity.id
_entity.type
_entity.pdbx_description
1 polymer ?
#
loop_
_entity_poly.entity_id
_entity_poly.type
_entity_poly.pdbx_seq_one_letter_code
_entity_poly.pdbx_strand_id
1 'polypeptide(L)'
;MGGQTIRLMEHFLRFGNQEEIDYQRTHGGTISPLFEGGQDNMISSITTLGTPHNGSAAADRVGNQQAFKDIVYALGRMGGGKLANIDFGFEKWGFKQGANESYIDYMKRVAESALWKTDDNAMYDLTSKGSEALNENTPLNPNITYTTYTGLASHEGITGNYVPDIGQFFLFDTTSRIIGSEPDKTLRPNDGIVSVVSSLYPTGQAFTDFTDGLKKGIWQVTPVMQGWDHLDFVGLDALDFKHTGIELQQFYAGLINNMMKVEEAEV
;
A
#
# COMPACT_ATOMS: atom_id res chain seq x y z
N MET A 1 1.10 -1.26 0.01
CA MET A 1 0.64 0.15 0.18
C MET A 1 0.81 1.00 -1.08
N GLY A 2 1.84 0.82 -1.93
CA GLY A 2 2.07 1.71 -3.09
C GLY A 2 0.87 1.93 -4.02
N GLY A 3 0.04 0.88 -4.24
CA GLY A 3 -1.19 1.03 -5.02
C GLY A 3 -2.25 1.97 -4.41
N GLN A 4 -2.31 2.09 -3.08
CA GLN A 4 -3.15 3.09 -2.40
C GLN A 4 -2.61 4.50 -2.63
N THR A 5 -1.30 4.68 -2.50
CA THR A 5 -0.62 5.98 -2.72
C THR A 5 -0.82 6.50 -4.13
N ILE A 6 -0.68 5.66 -5.15
CA ILE A 6 -0.87 6.07 -6.56
C ILE A 6 -2.32 6.52 -6.81
N ARG A 7 -3.31 5.83 -6.22
CA ARG A 7 -4.73 6.22 -6.33
C ARG A 7 -5.00 7.58 -5.67
N LEU A 8 -4.42 7.84 -4.50
CA LEU A 8 -4.55 9.12 -3.82
C LEU A 8 -3.88 10.25 -4.61
N MET A 9 -2.70 10.00 -5.18
CA MET A 9 -2.01 10.96 -6.04
C MET A 9 -2.83 11.31 -7.29
N GLU A 10 -3.42 10.31 -7.97
CA GLU A 10 -4.32 10.54 -9.11
C GLU A 10 -5.53 11.39 -8.71
N HIS A 11 -6.13 11.11 -7.56
CA HIS A 11 -7.23 11.90 -7.02
C HIS A 11 -6.83 13.36 -6.83
N PHE A 12 -5.69 13.64 -6.20
CA PHE A 12 -5.22 15.02 -6.03
C PHE A 12 -4.88 15.70 -7.35
N LEU A 13 -4.23 15.02 -8.29
CA LEU A 13 -3.97 15.59 -9.62
C LEU A 13 -5.27 16.01 -10.31
N ARG A 14 -6.30 15.19 -10.25
CA ARG A 14 -7.57 15.45 -10.93
C ARG A 14 -8.46 16.45 -10.20
N PHE A 15 -8.63 16.31 -8.90
CA PHE A 15 -9.60 17.07 -8.11
C PHE A 15 -9.00 18.09 -7.15
N GLY A 16 -7.69 18.05 -6.93
CA GLY A 16 -7.01 18.88 -5.93
C GLY A 16 -7.33 18.44 -4.51
N ASN A 17 -7.11 19.33 -3.55
CA ASN A 17 -7.52 19.15 -2.16
C ASN A 17 -8.31 20.39 -1.71
N GLN A 18 -9.60 20.20 -1.46
CA GLN A 18 -10.51 21.30 -1.14
C GLN A 18 -10.14 22.01 0.18
N GLU A 19 -9.64 21.27 1.17
CA GLU A 19 -9.21 21.85 2.45
C GLU A 19 -8.03 22.80 2.24
N GLU A 20 -7.06 22.41 1.41
CA GLU A 20 -5.90 23.24 1.08
C GLU A 20 -6.29 24.49 0.27
N ILE A 21 -7.23 24.34 -0.68
CA ILE A 21 -7.78 25.46 -1.47
C ILE A 21 -8.47 26.48 -0.56
N ASP A 22 -9.32 26.02 0.37
CA ASP A 22 -10.04 26.90 1.28
C ASP A 22 -9.10 27.52 2.34
N TYR A 23 -8.08 26.78 2.77
CA TYR A 23 -7.05 27.29 3.66
C TYR A 23 -6.28 28.43 3.00
N GLN A 24 -5.80 28.26 1.76
CA GLN A 24 -5.09 29.29 1.00
C GLN A 24 -5.98 30.50 0.70
N ARG A 25 -7.27 30.29 0.38
CA ARG A 25 -8.22 31.39 0.17
C ARG A 25 -8.39 32.25 1.42
N THR A 26 -8.37 31.63 2.60
CA THR A 26 -8.60 32.29 3.89
C THR A 26 -7.34 32.97 4.43
N HIS A 27 -6.17 32.33 4.29
CA HIS A 27 -4.93 32.75 4.93
C HIS A 27 -3.90 33.37 3.97
N GLY A 28 -4.17 33.33 2.65
CA GLY A 28 -3.21 33.73 1.62
C GLY A 28 -2.03 32.76 1.50
N GLY A 29 -0.95 33.21 0.85
CA GLY A 29 0.24 32.39 0.60
C GLY A 29 0.16 31.58 -0.70
N THR A 30 1.07 30.61 -0.83
CA THR A 30 1.21 29.74 -2.01
C THR A 30 0.56 28.39 -1.77
N ILE A 31 -0.13 27.87 -2.77
CA ILE A 31 -0.63 26.50 -2.80
C ILE A 31 0.22 25.65 -3.77
N SER A 32 0.41 24.37 -3.44
CA SER A 32 1.05 23.42 -4.35
C SER A 32 0.13 23.16 -5.55
N PRO A 33 0.62 23.13 -6.80
CA PRO A 33 -0.20 22.78 -7.97
C PRO A 33 -0.93 21.44 -7.80
N LEU A 34 -0.33 20.48 -7.07
CA LEU A 34 -0.95 19.19 -6.78
C LEU A 34 -2.32 19.33 -6.10
N PHE A 35 -2.51 20.37 -5.28
CA PHE A 35 -3.75 20.60 -4.54
C PHE A 35 -4.74 21.51 -5.27
N GLU A 36 -4.35 22.09 -6.41
CA GLU A 36 -5.24 22.91 -7.23
C GLU A 36 -6.21 22.06 -8.07
N GLY A 37 -5.83 20.83 -8.40
CA GLY A 37 -6.58 19.93 -9.28
C GLY A 37 -6.49 20.30 -10.76
N GLY A 38 -7.29 19.64 -11.60
CA GLY A 38 -7.36 19.92 -13.04
C GLY A 38 -6.16 19.41 -13.87
N GLN A 39 -5.27 18.60 -13.28
CA GLN A 39 -4.11 18.00 -13.95
C GLN A 39 -4.42 16.58 -14.44
N ASP A 40 -5.43 16.45 -15.30
CA ASP A 40 -5.82 15.15 -15.89
C ASP A 40 -4.87 14.75 -17.04
N ASN A 41 -4.97 13.49 -17.49
CA ASN A 41 -4.15 12.89 -18.55
C ASN A 41 -2.63 12.82 -18.24
N MET A 42 -2.27 12.85 -16.95
CA MET A 42 -0.89 12.68 -16.47
C MET A 42 -0.52 11.22 -16.21
N ILE A 43 -1.52 10.33 -16.11
CA ILE A 43 -1.36 8.90 -15.79
C ILE A 43 -2.13 8.10 -16.84
N SER A 44 -1.45 7.21 -17.57
CA SER A 44 -2.10 6.33 -18.56
C SER A 44 -2.61 5.02 -17.95
N SER A 45 -1.91 4.50 -16.93
CA SER A 45 -2.30 3.27 -16.25
C SER A 45 -1.93 3.25 -14.76
N ILE A 46 -2.71 2.50 -13.98
CA ILE A 46 -2.45 2.19 -12.57
C ILE A 46 -2.45 0.67 -12.42
N THR A 47 -1.28 0.11 -12.11
CA THR A 47 -1.13 -1.33 -11.86
C THR A 47 -0.72 -1.55 -10.41
N THR A 48 -1.40 -2.47 -9.71
CA THR A 48 -1.15 -2.76 -8.30
C THR A 48 -0.76 -4.22 -8.10
N LEU A 49 0.22 -4.46 -7.24
CA LEU A 49 0.70 -5.80 -6.87
C LEU A 49 0.50 -5.97 -5.36
N GLY A 50 -0.22 -7.03 -4.93
CA GLY A 50 -0.45 -7.34 -3.51
C GLY A 50 -1.01 -6.16 -2.70
N THR A 51 -1.71 -5.22 -3.31
CA THR A 51 -2.07 -3.96 -2.63
C THR A 51 -3.27 -4.19 -1.72
N PRO A 52 -3.23 -3.78 -0.44
CA PRO A 52 -4.39 -3.91 0.44
C PRO A 52 -5.42 -2.82 0.12
N HIS A 53 -6.15 -2.95 -0.99
CA HIS A 53 -7.16 -1.97 -1.39
C HIS A 53 -8.27 -1.82 -0.34
N ASN A 54 -8.54 -2.88 0.41
CA ASN A 54 -9.57 -2.94 1.44
C ASN A 54 -8.97 -3.13 2.84
N GLY A 55 -7.68 -2.79 3.01
CA GLY A 55 -6.95 -2.92 4.27
C GLY A 55 -6.52 -4.36 4.57
N SER A 56 -5.99 -4.57 5.77
CA SER A 56 -5.60 -5.89 6.25
C SER A 56 -5.87 -6.06 7.73
N ALA A 57 -6.36 -7.26 8.10
CA ALA A 57 -6.47 -7.68 9.49
C ALA A 57 -5.12 -7.68 10.23
N ALA A 58 -3.99 -7.81 9.51
CA ALA A 58 -2.67 -7.66 10.10
C ALA A 58 -2.44 -6.23 10.62
N ALA A 59 -2.89 -5.21 9.88
CA ALA A 59 -2.86 -3.83 10.34
C ALA A 59 -3.87 -3.60 11.47
N ASP A 60 -5.11 -4.07 11.31
CA ASP A 60 -6.18 -3.87 12.31
C ASP A 60 -5.78 -4.45 13.69
N ARG A 61 -5.25 -5.68 13.71
CA ARG A 61 -5.02 -6.43 14.94
C ARG A 61 -3.62 -6.27 15.52
N VAL A 62 -2.63 -5.88 14.70
CA VAL A 62 -1.23 -5.78 15.13
C VAL A 62 -0.63 -4.43 14.76
N GLY A 63 -0.56 -4.11 13.46
CA GLY A 63 0.21 -2.96 12.96
C GLY A 63 -0.26 -1.60 13.49
N ASN A 64 -1.57 -1.41 13.67
CA ASN A 64 -2.16 -0.16 14.14
C ASN A 64 -2.24 -0.05 15.68
N GLN A 65 -1.83 -1.10 16.41
CA GLN A 65 -1.83 -1.09 17.86
C GLN A 65 -0.73 -0.16 18.38
N GLN A 66 -1.02 0.61 19.44
CA GLN A 66 -0.09 1.62 19.95
C GLN A 66 1.28 1.04 20.30
N ALA A 67 1.32 -0.15 20.90
CA ALA A 67 2.59 -0.81 21.23
C ALA A 67 3.47 -1.09 20.00
N PHE A 68 2.87 -1.46 18.86
CA PHE A 68 3.60 -1.66 17.61
C PHE A 68 4.06 -0.32 17.01
N LYS A 69 3.16 0.68 16.98
CA LYS A 69 3.48 2.04 16.54
C LYS A 69 4.65 2.63 17.34
N ASP A 70 4.65 2.45 18.65
CA ASP A 70 5.71 2.96 19.54
C ASP A 70 7.08 2.36 19.19
N ILE A 71 7.14 1.07 18.83
CA ILE A 71 8.37 0.41 18.37
C ILE A 71 8.84 1.01 17.05
N VAL A 72 7.94 1.15 16.07
CA VAL A 72 8.24 1.73 14.76
C VAL A 72 8.74 3.17 14.90
N TYR A 73 8.08 3.99 15.70
CA TYR A 73 8.49 5.37 15.94
C TYR A 73 9.80 5.45 16.74
N ALA A 74 10.05 4.54 17.68
CA ALA A 74 11.35 4.47 18.35
C ALA A 74 12.49 4.15 17.37
N LEU A 75 12.28 3.26 16.39
CA LEU A 75 13.22 2.98 15.31
C LEU A 75 13.43 4.22 14.43
N GLY A 76 12.34 4.88 14.04
CA GLY A 76 12.38 6.14 13.30
C GLY A 76 13.20 7.21 14.01
N ARG A 77 13.03 7.34 15.33
CA ARG A 77 13.77 8.29 16.15
C ARG A 77 15.26 7.99 16.16
N MET A 78 15.64 6.72 16.29
CA MET A 78 17.05 6.30 16.22
C MET A 78 17.64 6.53 14.82
N GLY A 79 16.88 6.22 13.77
CA GLY A 79 17.26 6.45 12.38
C GLY A 79 17.54 7.92 12.06
N GLY A 80 16.67 8.81 12.55
CA GLY A 80 16.78 10.26 12.38
C GLY A 80 17.93 10.93 13.15
N GLY A 81 18.60 10.21 14.06
CA GLY A 81 19.79 10.68 14.76
C GLY A 81 21.01 10.79 13.84
N LYS A 82 21.96 11.66 14.16
CA LYS A 82 23.17 11.90 13.34
C LYS A 82 24.01 10.65 13.08
N LEU A 83 23.98 9.67 13.99
CA LEU A 83 24.80 8.47 13.90
C LEU A 83 24.26 7.48 12.85
N ALA A 84 22.96 7.19 12.89
CA ALA A 84 22.33 6.30 11.91
C ALA A 84 22.09 7.04 10.59
N ASN A 85 21.53 8.25 10.67
CA ASN A 85 21.20 9.11 9.53
C ASN A 85 20.42 8.36 8.41
N ILE A 86 19.47 7.51 8.82
CA ILE A 86 18.57 6.77 7.93
C ILE A 86 17.23 7.51 7.92
N ASP A 87 16.75 7.88 6.73
CA ASP A 87 15.45 8.51 6.56
C ASP A 87 14.35 7.47 6.37
N PHE A 88 13.49 7.35 7.38
CA PHE A 88 12.29 6.49 7.35
C PHE A 88 11.02 7.25 6.91
N GLY A 89 11.15 8.51 6.47
CA GLY A 89 10.02 9.36 6.06
C GLY A 89 9.34 10.12 7.21
N PHE A 90 9.95 10.15 8.40
CA PHE A 90 9.40 10.82 9.59
C PHE A 90 9.94 12.24 9.80
N GLU A 91 10.75 12.77 8.88
CA GLU A 91 11.33 14.12 9.02
C GLU A 91 10.25 15.21 9.17
N LYS A 92 9.11 15.09 8.45
CA LYS A 92 7.96 16.00 8.60
C LYS A 92 7.41 16.07 10.03
N TRP A 93 7.64 15.02 10.83
CA TRP A 93 7.23 14.92 12.23
C TRP A 93 8.32 15.33 13.22
N GLY A 94 9.45 15.84 12.72
CA GLY A 94 10.60 16.26 13.52
C GLY A 94 11.64 15.16 13.77
N PHE A 95 11.54 13.98 13.14
CA PHE A 95 12.46 12.87 13.35
C PHE A 95 13.74 13.01 12.51
N LYS A 96 14.38 14.18 12.64
CA LYS A 96 15.69 14.51 12.08
C LYS A 96 16.43 15.35 13.10
N GLN A 97 17.60 14.88 13.52
CA GLN A 97 18.44 15.61 14.46
C GLN A 97 19.11 16.80 13.74
N GLY A 98 18.89 18.02 14.25
CA GLY A 98 19.47 19.23 13.67
C GLY A 98 21.00 19.28 13.78
N ALA A 99 21.66 19.97 12.85
CA ALA A 99 23.13 20.04 12.77
C ALA A 99 23.80 20.45 14.09
N ASN A 100 23.21 21.42 14.80
CA ASN A 100 23.70 21.94 16.09
C ASN A 100 22.91 21.42 17.31
N GLU A 101 22.00 20.46 17.11
CA GLU A 101 21.15 19.92 18.16
C GLU A 101 21.84 18.78 18.90
N SER A 102 21.82 18.79 20.24
CA SER A 102 22.28 17.66 21.05
C SER A 102 21.31 16.49 20.93
N TYR A 103 21.77 15.26 21.15
CA TYR A 103 20.87 14.11 21.07
C TYR A 103 19.78 14.15 22.15
N ILE A 104 20.07 14.72 23.33
CA ILE A 104 19.08 14.87 24.40
C ILE A 104 17.96 15.83 24.00
N ASP A 105 18.31 16.96 23.37
CA ASP A 105 17.31 17.94 22.93
C ASP A 105 16.46 17.40 21.78
N TYR A 106 17.09 16.68 20.85
CA TYR A 106 16.40 15.93 19.81
C TYR A 106 15.37 14.95 20.39
N MET A 107 15.78 14.15 21.36
CA MET A 107 14.91 13.17 22.02
C MET A 107 13.71 13.83 22.73
N LYS A 108 13.93 14.98 23.40
CA LYS A 108 12.85 15.74 24.03
C LYS A 108 11.85 16.27 23.00
N ARG A 109 12.35 16.88 21.93
CA ARG A 109 11.51 17.40 20.83
C ARG A 109 10.71 16.31 20.15
N VAL A 110 11.34 15.16 19.87
CA VAL A 110 10.65 14.02 19.26
C VAL A 110 9.59 13.43 20.20
N ALA A 111 9.83 13.40 21.52
CA ALA A 111 8.83 12.91 22.49
C ALA A 111 7.54 13.76 22.52
N GLU A 112 7.61 15.02 22.10
CA GLU A 112 6.47 15.93 22.00
C GLU A 112 5.77 15.89 20.62
N SER A 113 6.27 15.09 19.68
CA SER A 113 5.73 15.03 18.31
C SER A 113 4.28 14.54 18.26
N ALA A 114 3.49 15.09 17.34
CA ALA A 114 2.13 14.62 17.09
C ALA A 114 2.06 13.19 16.52
N LEU A 115 3.17 12.68 15.96
CA LEU A 115 3.23 11.34 15.36
C LEU A 115 2.81 10.23 16.32
N TRP A 116 3.08 10.38 17.62
CA TRP A 116 2.74 9.38 18.64
C TRP A 116 1.22 9.15 18.81
N LYS A 117 0.39 10.08 18.33
CA LYS A 117 -1.06 10.08 18.57
C LYS A 117 -1.91 10.24 17.31
N THR A 118 -1.32 10.71 16.22
CA THR A 118 -2.04 10.96 14.96
C THR A 118 -2.40 9.67 14.23
N ASP A 119 -3.43 9.76 13.39
CA ASP A 119 -3.79 8.73 12.41
C ASP A 119 -3.16 9.00 11.01
N ASP A 120 -2.46 10.13 10.80
CA ASP A 120 -1.65 10.38 9.59
C ASP A 120 -0.38 9.51 9.57
N ASN A 121 -0.57 8.21 9.35
CA ASN A 121 0.50 7.22 9.26
C ASN A 121 0.03 5.97 8.48
N ALA A 122 0.99 5.25 7.89
CA ALA A 122 0.75 4.04 7.12
C ALA A 122 -0.01 2.95 7.90
N MET A 123 0.25 2.82 9.21
CA MET A 123 -0.39 1.77 10.01
C MET A 123 -1.90 1.99 10.14
N TYR A 124 -2.38 3.24 10.12
CA TYR A 124 -3.80 3.57 10.04
C TYR A 124 -4.34 3.34 8.63
N ASP A 125 -3.68 3.85 7.58
CA ASP A 125 -4.16 3.71 6.20
C ASP A 125 -4.26 2.24 5.73
N LEU A 126 -3.44 1.36 6.29
CA LEU A 126 -3.48 -0.09 6.03
C LEU A 126 -4.60 -0.82 6.78
N THR A 127 -5.28 -0.18 7.73
CA THR A 127 -6.47 -0.75 8.37
C THR A 127 -7.62 -0.86 7.39
N SER A 128 -8.59 -1.73 7.69
CA SER A 128 -9.82 -1.83 6.91
C SER A 128 -10.53 -0.48 6.84
N LYS A 129 -10.58 0.26 7.97
CA LYS A 129 -11.20 1.59 8.07
C LYS A 129 -10.47 2.66 7.26
N GLY A 130 -9.14 2.73 7.38
CA GLY A 130 -8.34 3.71 6.63
C GLY A 130 -8.41 3.48 5.12
N SER A 131 -8.39 2.21 4.72
CA SER A 131 -8.52 1.81 3.32
C SER A 131 -9.93 2.09 2.76
N GLU A 132 -10.99 1.87 3.54
CA GLU A 132 -12.36 2.22 3.17
C GLU A 132 -12.50 3.74 2.94
N ALA A 133 -11.98 4.56 3.84
CA ALA A 133 -11.98 6.02 3.67
C ALA A 133 -11.25 6.46 2.39
N LEU A 134 -10.16 5.79 2.02
CA LEU A 134 -9.50 6.03 0.74
C LEU A 134 -10.37 5.60 -0.45
N ASN A 135 -11.07 4.46 -0.35
CA ASN A 135 -11.91 3.94 -1.43
C ASN A 135 -13.09 4.86 -1.75
N GLU A 136 -13.72 5.44 -0.72
CA GLU A 136 -14.80 6.42 -0.85
C GLU A 136 -14.35 7.70 -1.57
N ASN A 137 -13.07 8.08 -1.42
CA ASN A 137 -12.53 9.32 -1.95
C ASN A 137 -11.80 9.16 -3.29
N THR A 138 -11.61 7.95 -3.83
CA THR A 138 -10.80 7.73 -5.04
C THR A 138 -11.63 7.12 -6.19
N PRO A 139 -12.49 7.89 -6.87
CA PRO A 139 -13.34 7.36 -7.94
C PRO A 139 -12.50 7.00 -9.18
N LEU A 140 -12.96 6.01 -9.95
CA LEU A 140 -12.31 5.59 -11.21
C LEU A 140 -12.23 6.75 -12.22
N ASN A 141 -11.08 6.86 -12.88
CA ASN A 141 -10.87 7.77 -14.01
C ASN A 141 -11.16 7.00 -15.32
N PRO A 142 -12.10 7.46 -16.16
CA PRO A 142 -12.48 6.77 -17.39
C PRO A 142 -11.35 6.69 -18.43
N ASN A 143 -10.27 7.47 -18.26
CA ASN A 143 -9.15 7.52 -19.18
C ASN A 143 -7.98 6.61 -18.78
N ILE A 144 -7.98 6.07 -17.56
CA ILE A 144 -6.88 5.27 -17.00
C ILE A 144 -7.19 3.78 -17.15
N THR A 145 -6.19 2.98 -17.53
CA THR A 145 -6.24 1.52 -17.45
C THR A 145 -5.84 1.04 -16.06
N TYR A 146 -6.70 0.25 -15.41
CA TYR A 146 -6.43 -0.29 -14.07
C TYR A 146 -6.23 -1.80 -14.12
N THR A 147 -5.19 -2.30 -13.47
CA THR A 147 -4.88 -3.75 -13.40
C THR A 147 -4.41 -4.14 -12.00
N THR A 148 -4.86 -5.27 -11.48
CA THR A 148 -4.41 -5.80 -10.18
C THR A 148 -3.79 -7.18 -10.31
N TYR A 149 -2.74 -7.43 -9.54
CA TYR A 149 -2.09 -8.72 -9.37
C TYR A 149 -2.13 -9.13 -7.90
N THR A 150 -2.63 -10.33 -7.64
CA THR A 150 -2.92 -10.82 -6.28
C THR A 150 -2.26 -12.18 -6.06
N GLY A 151 -1.53 -12.31 -4.95
CA GLY A 151 -0.91 -13.56 -4.51
C GLY A 151 -1.77 -14.34 -3.52
N LEU A 152 -1.47 -15.64 -3.38
CA LEU A 152 -2.01 -16.50 -2.35
C LEU A 152 -0.90 -17.48 -1.93
N ALA A 153 -0.45 -17.38 -0.68
CA ALA A 153 0.59 -18.25 -0.09
C ALA A 153 0.09 -18.91 1.21
N SER A 154 -1.19 -19.25 1.24
CA SER A 154 -1.82 -19.95 2.36
C SER A 154 -2.88 -20.94 1.87
N HIS A 155 -3.09 -22.00 2.65
CA HIS A 155 -4.08 -23.03 2.35
C HIS A 155 -5.03 -23.26 3.53
N GLU A 156 -6.23 -23.75 3.21
CA GLU A 156 -7.22 -24.13 4.22
C GLU A 156 -6.72 -25.34 5.02
N GLY A 157 -6.58 -25.17 6.33
CA GLY A 157 -6.27 -26.24 7.27
C GLY A 157 -7.50 -27.01 7.74
N ILE A 158 -7.29 -28.01 8.60
CA ILE A 158 -8.33 -28.96 9.05
C ILE A 158 -9.52 -28.27 9.75
N THR A 159 -9.29 -27.14 10.41
CA THR A 159 -10.34 -26.38 11.13
C THR A 159 -11.03 -25.32 10.27
N GLY A 160 -10.70 -25.24 8.97
CA GLY A 160 -11.18 -24.22 8.05
C GLY A 160 -10.47 -22.86 8.18
N ASN A 161 -9.45 -22.76 9.03
CA ASN A 161 -8.56 -21.59 9.09
C ASN A 161 -7.49 -21.72 8.02
N TYR A 162 -7.07 -20.61 7.44
CA TYR A 162 -5.94 -20.59 6.52
C TYR A 162 -4.62 -20.57 7.31
N VAL A 163 -3.65 -21.35 6.86
CA VAL A 163 -2.31 -21.43 7.43
C VAL A 163 -1.28 -21.15 6.33
N PRO A 164 -0.13 -20.56 6.66
CA PRO A 164 0.89 -20.22 5.67
C PRO A 164 1.42 -21.47 4.98
N ASP A 165 1.68 -21.34 3.68
CA ASP A 165 2.33 -22.39 2.89
C ASP A 165 3.80 -22.54 3.30
N ILE A 166 4.34 -23.74 3.12
CA ILE A 166 5.79 -23.94 3.19
C ILE A 166 6.42 -23.09 2.10
N GLY A 167 7.40 -22.24 2.42
CA GLY A 167 8.05 -21.36 1.45
C GLY A 167 7.55 -19.92 1.47
N GLN A 168 6.47 -19.63 2.20
CA GLN A 168 6.15 -18.24 2.55
C GLN A 168 7.27 -17.65 3.42
N PHE A 169 7.56 -16.37 3.24
CA PHE A 169 8.52 -15.63 4.03
C PHE A 169 8.18 -15.69 5.52
N PHE A 170 9.10 -16.26 6.30
CA PHE A 170 8.84 -16.68 7.68
C PHE A 170 8.37 -15.55 8.62
N LEU A 171 8.70 -14.28 8.35
CA LEU A 171 8.23 -13.16 9.16
C LEU A 171 6.72 -12.89 8.98
N PHE A 172 6.10 -13.43 7.93
CA PHE A 172 4.67 -13.30 7.67
C PHE A 172 3.84 -14.43 8.28
N ASP A 173 4.45 -15.47 8.87
CA ASP A 173 3.70 -16.59 9.44
C ASP A 173 2.67 -16.16 10.49
N THR A 174 3.03 -15.18 11.32
CA THR A 174 2.13 -14.69 12.36
C THR A 174 0.99 -13.89 11.76
N THR A 175 1.27 -12.98 10.82
CA THR A 175 0.24 -12.17 10.16
C THR A 175 -0.67 -13.03 9.28
N SER A 176 -0.12 -14.01 8.57
CA SER A 176 -0.85 -14.99 7.77
C SER A 176 -1.87 -15.76 8.61
N ARG A 177 -1.47 -16.23 9.79
CA ARG A 177 -2.38 -16.95 10.71
C ARG A 177 -3.45 -16.04 11.31
N ILE A 178 -3.11 -14.78 11.58
CA ILE A 178 -4.09 -13.78 12.05
C ILE A 178 -5.17 -13.58 11.00
N ILE A 179 -4.78 -13.29 9.75
CA ILE A 179 -5.70 -13.12 8.62
C ILE A 179 -6.47 -14.42 8.35
N GLY A 180 -5.78 -15.55 8.33
CA GLY A 180 -6.35 -16.87 8.10
C GLY A 180 -7.33 -17.35 9.18
N SER A 181 -7.44 -16.61 10.29
CA SER A 181 -8.39 -16.84 11.38
C SER A 181 -9.54 -15.85 11.44
N GLU A 182 -9.69 -14.98 10.42
CA GLU A 182 -10.77 -13.99 10.37
C GLU A 182 -12.16 -14.65 10.55
N PRO A 183 -13.09 -14.02 11.30
CA PRO A 183 -14.45 -14.56 11.47
C PRO A 183 -15.17 -14.76 10.13
N ASP A 184 -15.01 -13.81 9.21
CA ASP A 184 -15.44 -13.96 7.83
C ASP A 184 -14.45 -14.85 7.07
N LYS A 185 -14.93 -16.01 6.62
CA LYS A 185 -14.13 -17.00 5.91
C LYS A 185 -13.61 -16.48 4.56
N THR A 186 -14.30 -15.53 3.94
CA THR A 186 -13.91 -14.98 2.64
C THR A 186 -12.63 -14.14 2.73
N LEU A 187 -12.31 -13.61 3.92
CA LEU A 187 -11.10 -12.80 4.18
C LEU A 187 -9.85 -13.64 4.46
N ARG A 188 -9.99 -14.96 4.68
CA ARG A 188 -8.91 -15.83 5.17
C ARG A 188 -7.80 -16.13 4.17
N PRO A 189 -8.07 -16.38 2.87
CA PRO A 189 -7.00 -16.59 1.89
C PRO A 189 -6.11 -15.36 1.82
N ASN A 190 -4.79 -15.53 1.93
CA ASN A 190 -3.85 -14.40 2.03
C ASN A 190 -2.46 -14.72 1.48
N ASP A 191 -1.71 -13.65 1.18
CA ASP A 191 -0.31 -13.67 0.72
C ASP A 191 0.71 -13.52 1.87
N GLY A 192 0.27 -13.70 3.11
CA GLY A 192 1.06 -13.47 4.33
C GLY A 192 0.76 -12.15 5.04
N ILE A 193 0.44 -11.07 4.31
CA ILE A 193 0.15 -9.74 4.90
C ILE A 193 -1.21 -9.20 4.48
N VAL A 194 -1.74 -9.59 3.32
CA VAL A 194 -2.95 -9.05 2.72
C VAL A 194 -3.89 -10.18 2.32
N SER A 195 -5.16 -10.07 2.67
CA SER A 195 -6.19 -10.99 2.19
C SER A 195 -6.34 -10.90 0.67
N VAL A 196 -6.53 -12.03 -0.01
CA VAL A 196 -6.74 -12.10 -1.46
C VAL A 196 -7.83 -11.11 -1.89
N VAL A 197 -8.99 -11.16 -1.24
CA VAL A 197 -10.13 -10.27 -1.54
C VAL A 197 -9.84 -8.78 -1.31
N SER A 198 -8.86 -8.44 -0.47
CA SER A 198 -8.40 -7.06 -0.31
C SER A 198 -7.51 -6.61 -1.46
N SER A 199 -6.79 -7.54 -2.10
CA SER A 199 -5.88 -7.25 -3.22
C SER A 199 -6.54 -7.27 -4.60
N LEU A 200 -7.71 -7.90 -4.75
CA LEU A 200 -8.38 -8.00 -6.05
C LEU A 200 -8.78 -6.64 -6.62
N TYR A 201 -9.43 -5.79 -5.83
CA TYR A 201 -9.87 -4.44 -6.23
C TYR A 201 -10.43 -3.68 -5.00
N PRO A 202 -10.53 -2.34 -5.07
CA PRO A 202 -11.20 -1.53 -4.05
C PRO A 202 -12.72 -1.81 -3.98
N THR A 203 -13.24 -2.02 -2.78
CA THR A 203 -14.69 -2.16 -2.53
C THR A 203 -15.45 -0.95 -3.06
N GLY A 204 -16.60 -1.19 -3.69
CA GLY A 204 -17.45 -0.15 -4.26
C GLY A 204 -17.02 0.35 -5.65
N GLN A 205 -15.92 -0.17 -6.21
CA GLN A 205 -15.45 0.20 -7.55
C GLN A 205 -15.73 -0.90 -8.58
N ALA A 206 -15.94 -0.50 -9.84
CA ALA A 206 -16.20 -1.44 -10.93
C ALA A 206 -14.95 -2.28 -11.24
N PHE A 207 -15.15 -3.57 -11.47
CA PHE A 207 -14.09 -4.51 -11.86
C PHE A 207 -14.59 -5.51 -12.91
N THR A 208 -13.65 -6.14 -13.61
CA THR A 208 -13.84 -7.26 -14.55
C THR A 208 -12.64 -8.18 -14.43
N ASP A 209 -12.81 -9.45 -14.80
CA ASP A 209 -11.67 -10.34 -15.01
C ASP A 209 -10.78 -9.77 -16.12
N PHE A 210 -9.47 -9.94 -15.97
CA PHE A 210 -8.48 -9.55 -16.96
C PHE A 210 -8.68 -10.34 -18.25
N THR A 211 -8.69 -9.63 -19.37
CA THR A 211 -8.81 -10.21 -20.72
C THR A 211 -7.78 -9.56 -21.63
N ASP A 212 -7.50 -10.16 -22.79
CA ASP A 212 -6.49 -9.62 -23.73
C ASP A 212 -6.78 -8.19 -24.24
N GLY A 213 -8.03 -7.74 -24.20
CA GLY A 213 -8.41 -6.36 -24.48
C GLY A 213 -8.42 -5.50 -23.22
N LEU A 214 -7.40 -4.65 -23.06
CA LEU A 214 -7.30 -3.73 -21.92
C LEU A 214 -8.42 -2.69 -21.96
N LYS A 215 -9.09 -2.51 -20.82
CA LYS A 215 -10.21 -1.57 -20.65
C LYS A 215 -9.80 -0.40 -19.76
N LYS A 216 -10.30 0.79 -20.08
CA LYS A 216 -10.15 2.00 -19.27
C LYS A 216 -11.30 2.14 -18.28
N GLY A 217 -11.06 2.81 -17.15
CA GLY A 217 -12.09 3.14 -16.16
C GLY A 217 -12.69 1.97 -15.41
N ILE A 218 -12.02 0.81 -15.38
CA ILE A 218 -12.47 -0.40 -14.67
C ILE A 218 -11.26 -1.20 -14.20
N TRP A 219 -11.31 -1.74 -12.97
CA TRP A 219 -10.26 -2.64 -12.46
C TRP A 219 -10.26 -3.96 -13.22
N GLN A 220 -9.12 -4.32 -13.82
CA GLN A 220 -8.94 -5.59 -14.51
C GLN A 220 -8.17 -6.55 -13.61
N VAL A 221 -8.87 -7.54 -13.10
CA VAL A 221 -8.38 -8.43 -12.04
C VAL A 221 -7.71 -9.64 -12.69
N THR A 222 -6.40 -9.80 -12.50
CA THR A 222 -5.69 -10.97 -13.04
C THR A 222 -6.00 -12.22 -12.22
N PRO A 223 -5.80 -13.43 -12.78
CA PRO A 223 -5.86 -14.66 -12.00
C PRO A 223 -4.94 -14.60 -10.77
N VAL A 224 -5.42 -15.15 -9.65
CA VAL A 224 -4.65 -15.20 -8.39
C VAL A 224 -3.44 -16.10 -8.55
N MET A 225 -2.27 -15.57 -8.24
CA MET A 225 -0.98 -16.24 -8.36
C MET A 225 -0.80 -17.19 -7.16
N GLN A 226 -0.98 -18.49 -7.43
CA GLN A 226 -0.87 -19.53 -6.41
C GLN A 226 0.58 -19.73 -5.99
N GLY A 227 0.82 -19.81 -4.68
CA GLY A 227 2.14 -19.98 -4.08
C GLY A 227 2.91 -18.69 -3.86
N TRP A 228 2.49 -17.58 -4.48
CA TRP A 228 3.16 -16.28 -4.37
C TRP A 228 2.74 -15.56 -3.10
N ASP A 229 3.70 -15.26 -2.25
CA ASP A 229 3.54 -14.41 -1.09
C ASP A 229 3.76 -12.92 -1.41
N HIS A 230 3.63 -12.08 -0.38
CA HIS A 230 3.73 -10.63 -0.53
C HIS A 230 5.09 -10.13 -1.02
N LEU A 231 6.20 -10.80 -0.68
CA LEU A 231 7.57 -10.41 -1.08
C LEU A 231 8.03 -11.06 -2.38
N ASP A 232 7.40 -12.15 -2.81
CA ASP A 232 7.70 -12.76 -4.11
C ASP A 232 7.50 -11.79 -5.27
N PHE A 233 6.49 -10.90 -5.18
CA PHE A 233 6.27 -9.82 -6.14
C PHE A 233 7.46 -8.88 -6.33
N VAL A 234 8.37 -8.80 -5.35
CA VAL A 234 9.56 -7.93 -5.39
C VAL A 234 10.88 -8.70 -5.26
N GLY A 235 10.84 -10.03 -5.23
CA GLY A 235 12.03 -10.89 -5.17
C GLY A 235 12.87 -10.72 -3.90
N LEU A 236 12.23 -10.37 -2.78
CA LEU A 236 12.93 -10.16 -1.50
C LEU A 236 12.82 -11.35 -0.54
N ASP A 237 12.09 -12.41 -0.89
CA ASP A 237 12.18 -13.68 -0.17
C ASP A 237 13.42 -14.46 -0.63
N ALA A 238 14.55 -14.22 0.05
CA ALA A 238 15.80 -14.93 -0.23
C ALA A 238 15.78 -16.41 0.23
N LEU A 239 14.76 -16.83 0.96
CA LEU A 239 14.62 -18.19 1.49
C LEU A 239 13.64 -19.04 0.68
N ASP A 240 12.84 -18.41 -0.19
CA ASP A 240 12.05 -19.15 -1.15
C ASP A 240 12.90 -19.61 -2.34
N PHE A 241 12.95 -20.93 -2.53
CA PHE A 241 13.61 -21.57 -3.66
C PHE A 241 12.61 -22.03 -4.73
N LYS A 242 11.30 -21.82 -4.52
CA LYS A 242 10.27 -22.16 -5.49
C LYS A 242 10.14 -21.09 -6.55
N HIS A 243 10.14 -19.81 -6.15
CA HIS A 243 10.08 -18.68 -7.05
C HIS A 243 11.48 -18.27 -7.52
N THR A 244 11.70 -18.34 -8.83
CA THR A 244 13.02 -18.09 -9.42
C THR A 244 13.15 -16.68 -9.95
N GLY A 245 14.38 -16.16 -10.02
CA GLY A 245 14.63 -14.86 -10.66
C GLY A 245 14.18 -14.80 -12.13
N ILE A 246 14.17 -15.94 -12.85
CA ILE A 246 13.65 -16.02 -14.23
C ILE A 246 12.14 -15.86 -14.25
N GLU A 247 11.43 -16.50 -13.32
CA GLU A 247 9.98 -16.37 -13.17
C GLU A 247 9.60 -14.92 -12.86
N LEU A 248 10.30 -14.29 -11.91
CA LEU A 248 10.10 -12.88 -11.57
C LEU A 248 10.39 -11.95 -12.75
N GLN A 249 11.45 -12.22 -13.51
CA GLN A 249 11.76 -11.46 -14.72
C GLN A 249 10.63 -11.58 -15.76
N GLN A 250 10.09 -12.79 -15.97
CA GLN A 250 8.99 -13.02 -16.90
C GLN A 250 7.71 -12.31 -16.46
N PHE A 251 7.43 -12.30 -15.15
CA PHE A 251 6.31 -11.58 -14.57
C PHE A 251 6.38 -10.07 -14.87
N TYR A 252 7.53 -9.43 -14.59
CA TYR A 252 7.73 -8.00 -14.91
C TYR A 252 7.77 -7.71 -16.41
N ALA A 253 8.28 -8.63 -17.23
CA ALA A 253 8.19 -8.49 -18.69
C ALA A 253 6.72 -8.51 -19.16
N GLY A 254 5.86 -9.33 -18.55
CA GLY A 254 4.42 -9.35 -18.81
C GLY A 254 3.73 -8.04 -18.44
N LEU A 255 4.08 -7.48 -17.28
CA LEU A 255 3.61 -6.15 -16.84
C LEU A 255 3.96 -5.06 -17.86
N ILE A 256 5.22 -5.03 -18.32
CA ILE A 256 5.69 -4.08 -19.34
C ILE A 256 4.93 -4.27 -20.65
N ASN A 257 4.75 -5.51 -21.12
CA ASN A 257 3.97 -5.78 -22.33
C ASN A 257 2.52 -5.29 -22.22
N ASN A 258 1.90 -5.39 -21.04
CA ASN A 258 0.57 -4.83 -20.81
C ASN A 258 0.60 -3.30 -20.87
N MET A 259 1.62 -2.64 -20.31
CA MET A 259 1.77 -1.18 -20.44
C MET A 259 1.98 -0.74 -21.89
N MET A 260 2.77 -1.47 -22.68
CA MET A 260 2.94 -1.20 -24.11
C MET A 260 1.61 -1.27 -24.88
N LYS A 261 0.74 -2.24 -24.56
CA LYS A 261 -0.61 -2.32 -25.16
C LYS A 261 -1.50 -1.14 -24.79
N VAL A 262 -1.34 -0.56 -23.60
CA VAL A 262 -2.03 0.69 -23.24
C VAL A 262 -1.59 1.82 -24.17
N GLU A 263 -0.27 1.98 -24.35
CA GLU A 263 0.29 3.01 -25.25
C GLU A 263 -0.17 2.81 -26.70
N GLU A 264 -0.12 1.58 -27.22
CA GLU A 264 -0.58 1.27 -28.58
C GLU A 264 -2.07 1.58 -28.80
N ALA A 265 -2.90 1.51 -27.75
CA ALA A 265 -4.32 1.84 -27.81
C ALA A 265 -4.61 3.34 -27.69
N GLU A 266 -3.62 4.17 -27.36
CA GLU A 266 -3.76 5.64 -27.27
C GLU A 266 -3.39 6.37 -28.57
N VAL A 267 -2.73 5.68 -29.52
CA VAL A 267 -2.34 6.19 -30.85
C VAL A 267 -3.47 6.04 -31.86
#